data_AF-A0A800CD45-F1
#
_entry.id   AF-A0A800CD45-F1
#
_cell.length_a   1.000
_cell.length_b   1.000
_cell.length_c   1.000
_cell.angle_alpha   90.00
_cell.angle_beta   90.00
_cell.angle_gamma   90.00
#
_symmetry.space_group_name_H-M   'P 1'
#
loop_
_entity.id
_entity.type
_entity.pdbx_description
1 polymer ?
#
loop_
_entity_poly.entity_id
_entity_poly.type
_entity_poly.pdbx_seq_one_letter_code
_entity_poly.pdbx_strand_id
1 'polypeptide(L)' 'MNDFLSQLRLCSAVVMVSMLLLTAGMTQAADRVFVEQQKLVQSDGTAGDQFGVDLAISGDVAVVGSSEKNGKEGRVYL' A
#
# COMPACT_ATOMS: atom_id res chain seq x y z
N MET A 1 45.58 -11.78 29.73
CA MET A 1 44.35 -12.56 29.44
C MET A 1 43.08 -11.70 29.30
N ASN A 2 43.13 -10.40 29.68
CA ASN A 2 41.96 -9.52 29.65
C ASN A 2 41.79 -8.74 28.33
N ASP A 3 42.87 -8.55 27.55
CA ASP A 3 42.80 -7.86 26.25
C ASP A 3 42.15 -8.69 25.15
N PHE A 4 42.39 -10.00 25.12
CA PHE A 4 41.82 -10.90 24.10
C PHE A 4 40.29 -10.98 24.21
N LEU A 5 39.77 -10.97 25.44
CA LEU A 5 38.33 -10.97 25.71
C LEU A 5 37.69 -9.60 25.42
N SER A 6 38.44 -8.50 25.54
CA SER A 6 37.99 -7.17 25.13
C SER A 6 37.94 -7.03 23.61
N GLN A 7 38.96 -7.53 22.90
CA GLN A 7 39.01 -7.54 21.44
C GLN A 7 37.92 -8.45 20.83
N LEU A 8 37.63 -9.60 21.44
CA LEU A 8 36.58 -10.51 20.98
C LEU A 8 35.16 -9.90 21.12
N ARG A 9 34.93 -9.13 22.19
CA ARG A 9 33.67 -8.38 22.40
C ARG A 9 33.54 -7.19 21.45
N LEU A 10 34.64 -6.51 21.16
CA LEU A 10 34.69 -5.38 20.23
C LEU A 10 34.44 -5.84 18.78
N CYS A 11 35.04 -6.95 18.36
CA CYS A 11 34.84 -7.53 17.01
C CYS A 11 33.38 -7.95 16.76
N SER A 12 32.72 -8.61 17.72
CA SER A 12 31.32 -9.01 17.56
C SER A 12 30.38 -7.79 17.45
N ALA A 13 30.62 -6.75 18.25
CA ALA A 13 29.84 -5.51 18.18
C ALA A 13 30.04 -4.77 16.85
N VAL A 14 31.28 -4.68 16.36
CA VAL A 14 31.60 -4.01 15.09
C VAL A 14 31.02 -4.76 13.89
N VAL A 15 31.03 -6.11 13.92
CA VAL A 15 30.43 -6.93 12.86
C VAL A 15 28.91 -6.78 12.82
N MET A 16 28.25 -6.72 13.97
CA MET A 16 26.79 -6.54 14.05
C MET A 16 26.33 -5.15 13.57
N VAL A 17 27.04 -4.09 13.94
CA VAL A 17 26.74 -2.71 13.49
C VAL A 17 26.95 -2.57 11.99
N SER A 18 28.00 -3.21 11.44
CA SER A 18 28.27 -3.19 10.00
C SER A 18 27.17 -3.93 9.22
N MET A 19 26.69 -5.07 9.72
CA MET A 19 25.64 -5.85 9.06
C MET A 19 24.26 -5.15 9.08
N LEU A 20 23.97 -4.38 10.13
CA LEU A 20 22.75 -3.58 10.26
C LEU A 20 22.75 -2.36 9.31
N LEU A 21 23.91 -1.74 9.09
CA LEU A 21 24.04 -0.58 8.21
C LEU A 21 24.04 -0.97 6.72
N LEU A 22 24.57 -2.15 6.38
CA LEU A 22 24.59 -2.64 4.99
C LEU A 22 23.19 -2.99 4.45
N THR A 23 22.26 -3.41 5.31
CA THR A 23 20.88 -3.77 4.89
C THR A 23 19.94 -2.57 4.86
N ALA A 24 20.26 -1.47 5.56
CA ALA A 24 19.45 -0.24 5.57
C ALA A 24 19.53 0.58 4.27
N GLY A 25 20.56 0.37 3.44
CA GLY A 25 20.86 1.23 2.28
C GLY A 25 20.28 0.81 0.92
N MET A 26 19.64 -0.36 0.80
CA MET A 26 19.29 -0.95 -0.51
C MET A 26 17.79 -1.09 -0.80
N THR A 27 16.90 -0.67 0.11
CA THR A 27 15.47 -0.74 -0.13
C THR A 27 14.94 0.66 -0.39
N GLN A 28 14.69 0.99 -1.67
CA GLN A 28 13.58 1.82 -2.18
C GLN A 28 13.85 2.29 -3.62
N ALA A 29 14.11 1.36 -4.55
CA ALA A 29 13.58 1.53 -5.90
C ALA A 29 12.27 0.75 -5.92
N ALA A 30 11.18 1.40 -5.48
CA ALA A 30 9.86 0.82 -5.64
C ALA A 30 9.56 0.81 -7.14
N ASP A 31 9.84 -0.31 -7.80
CA ASP A 31 9.23 -0.63 -9.07
C ASP A 31 7.71 -0.50 -8.83
N ARG A 32 7.07 0.50 -9.44
CA ARG A 32 5.66 0.81 -9.18
C ARG A 32 4.81 -0.22 -9.90
N VAL A 33 4.77 -1.43 -9.35
CA VAL A 33 3.90 -2.51 -9.80
C VAL A 33 2.49 -2.12 -9.39
N PHE A 34 1.63 -1.89 -10.38
CA PHE A 34 0.20 -1.76 -10.14
C PHE A 34 -0.35 -3.13 -9.73
N VAL A 35 -0.73 -3.26 -8.46
CA VAL A 35 -1.38 -4.45 -7.92
C VAL A 35 -2.81 -4.06 -7.57
N GLU A 36 -3.79 -4.70 -8.21
CA GLU A 36 -5.20 -4.56 -7.85
C GLU A 36 -5.38 -5.02 -6.40
N GLN A 37 -5.70 -4.08 -5.49
CA GLN A 37 -5.92 -4.40 -4.08
C GLN A 37 -7.32 -4.96 -3.86
N GLN A 38 -8.31 -4.39 -4.55
CA GLN A 38 -9.70 -4.77 -4.40
C GLN A 38 -10.48 -4.41 -5.65
N LYS A 39 -11.36 -5.33 -6.05
CA LYS A 39 -12.36 -5.08 -7.08
C LYS A 39 -13.61 -4.50 -6.44
N LEU A 40 -13.97 -3.28 -6.80
CA LEU A 40 -15.24 -2.68 -6.42
C LEU A 40 -16.30 -3.09 -7.44
N VAL A 41 -17.32 -3.82 -6.97
CA VAL A 41 -18.45 -4.27 -7.80
C VAL A 41 -19.73 -3.87 -7.11
N GLN A 42 -20.64 -3.27 -7.87
CA GLN A 42 -21.98 -2.94 -7.42
C GLN A 42 -22.77 -4.24 -7.18
N SER A 43 -23.23 -4.50 -5.96
CA SER A 43 -23.97 -5.74 -5.64
C SER A 43 -25.37 -5.78 -6.24
N ASP A 44 -25.94 -4.61 -6.50
CA ASP A 44 -27.30 -4.40 -7.02
C ASP A 44 -27.32 -3.59 -8.33
N GLY A 45 -26.18 -3.52 -9.01
CA GLY A 45 -26.05 -2.82 -10.28
C GLY A 45 -26.86 -3.51 -11.37
N THR A 46 -27.84 -2.81 -11.92
CA THR A 46 -28.61 -3.26 -13.07
C THR A 46 -27.84 -2.93 -14.35
N ALA A 47 -27.99 -3.75 -15.40
CA ALA A 47 -27.38 -3.46 -16.68
C ALA A 47 -27.85 -2.08 -17.21
N GLY A 48 -26.92 -1.14 -17.31
CA GLY A 48 -27.19 0.25 -17.69
C GLY A 48 -26.94 1.26 -16.58
N ASP A 49 -26.70 0.81 -15.35
CA ASP A 49 -26.22 1.67 -14.26
C ASP A 49 -24.78 2.07 -14.55
N GLN A 50 -24.53 3.38 -14.61
CA GLN A 50 -23.22 3.93 -14.94
C GLN A 50 -22.35 3.97 -13.69
N PHE A 51 -22.05 2.80 -13.13
CA PHE A 51 -21.15 2.69 -11.98
C PHE A 51 -19.76 3.23 -12.33
N GLY A 52 -19.24 4.13 -11.50
CA GLY A 52 -17.96 4.80 -11.73
C GLY A 52 -18.04 5.99 -12.67
N VAL A 53 -19.22 6.55 -12.91
CA VAL A 53 -19.39 7.80 -13.68
C VAL A 53 -18.73 8.99 -12.97
N ASP A 54 -18.74 8.97 -11.62
CA ASP A 54 -18.04 9.93 -10.76
C ASP A 54 -17.19 9.20 -9.72
N LEU A 55 -16.04 9.77 -9.37
CA LEU A 55 -15.11 9.24 -8.39
C LEU A 55 -14.47 10.37 -7.58
N ALA A 56 -14.51 10.27 -6.25
CA ALA A 56 -13.77 11.14 -5.35
C ALA A 56 -12.98 10.29 -4.35
N ILE A 57 -11.70 10.59 -4.15
CA ILE A 57 -10.84 9.88 -3.21
C ILE A 57 -10.30 10.88 -2.20
N SER A 58 -10.47 10.58 -0.91
CA SER A 58 -9.95 11.38 0.19
C SER A 58 -9.34 10.45 1.24
N GLY A 59 -8.01 10.43 1.32
CA GLY A 59 -7.28 9.51 2.19
C GLY A 59 -7.56 8.06 1.78
N ASP A 60 -8.03 7.26 2.74
CA ASP A 60 -8.35 5.84 2.55
C ASP A 60 -9.79 5.60 2.07
N VAL A 61 -10.57 6.66 1.86
CA VAL A 61 -11.97 6.57 1.43
C VAL A 61 -12.07 6.89 -0.05
N ALA A 62 -12.63 5.97 -0.82
CA ALA A 62 -13.03 6.18 -2.20
C ALA A 62 -14.55 6.23 -2.29
N VAL A 63 -15.09 7.27 -2.89
CA VAL A 63 -16.52 7.47 -3.13
C VAL A 63 -16.77 7.28 -4.61
N VAL A 64 -17.59 6.29 -4.97
CA VAL A 64 -17.92 5.95 -6.36
C VAL A 64 -19.39 6.27 -6.63
N GLY A 65 -19.64 7.17 -7.57
CA GLY A 65 -20.97 7.51 -8.03
C GLY A 65 -21.49 6.55 -9.11
N SER A 66 -22.79 6.31 -9.11
CA SER A 66 -23.50 5.61 -10.18
C SER A 66 -24.71 6.43 -10.60
N SER A 67 -24.78 6.77 -11.88
CA SER A 67 -25.94 7.42 -12.48
C SER A 67 -26.81 6.37 -13.16
N GLU A 68 -28.08 6.27 -12.75
CA GLU A 68 -29.04 5.41 -13.44
C GLU A 68 -29.40 5.99 -14.82
N LYS A 69 -29.52 5.10 -15.81
CA LYS A 69 -29.91 5.44 -17.18
C LYS A 69 -31.28 6.14 -17.30
N ASN A 70 -32.18 5.94 -16.33
CA ASN A 70 -33.55 6.44 -16.37
C ASN A 70 -33.79 7.70 -15.51
N GLY A 71 -32.73 8.28 -14.93
CA GLY A 71 -32.80 9.54 -14.20
C GLY A 71 -33.66 9.49 -12.93
N LYS A 72 -33.87 8.30 -12.35
CA LYS A 72 -34.76 8.13 -11.20
C LYS A 72 -34.06 8.25 -9.86
N GLU A 73 -32.80 7.86 -9.73
CA GLU A 73 -31.98 8.11 -8.54
C GLU A 73 -30.48 7.96 -8.88
N GLY A 74 -29.62 8.78 -8.27
CA GLY A 74 -28.17 8.60 -8.28
C GLY A 74 -27.73 7.85 -7.03
N ARG A 75 -26.76 6.94 -7.15
CA ARG A 75 -26.30 6.08 -6.04
C ARG A 75 -24.83 6.32 -5.75
N VAL A 76 -24.43 6.15 -4.50
CA VAL A 76 -23.06 6.38 -4.02
C VAL A 76 -22.58 5.16 -3.26
N TYR A 77 -21.36 4.73 -3.58
CA TYR A 77 -20.68 3.56 -3.01
C TYR A 77 -19.38 4.00 -2.33
N LEU A 78 -19.04 3.37 -1.20
CA LEU A 78 -17.88 3.64 -0.34
C LEU A 78 -17.08 2.36 -0.12
#